data_AF-B1FR88-F1
#
_entry.id   AF-B1FR88-F1
#
_cell.length_a   1.000
_cell.length_b   1.000
_cell.length_c   1.000
_cell.angle_alpha   90.00
_cell.angle_beta   90.00
_cell.angle_gamma   90.00
#
_symmetry.space_group_name_H-M   'P 1'
#
loop_
_entity.id
_entity.type
_entity.pdbx_description
1 polymer ?
#
loop_
_entity_poly.entity_id
_entity_poly.type
_entity_poly.pdbx_seq_one_letter_code
_entity_poly.pdbx_strand_id
1 'polypeptide(L)'
;MLSGADDANGGAAAPLRRDALIYKYYWSNWHRDLGQLAMDALGPRANVIDPADERLTHLQRVFLFSRADTIYAGTNEIQLNIMAERGLGMPREPRA
;
A
#
# COMPACT_ATOMS: atom_id res chain seq x y z
N MET A 1 3.13 -7.46 4.29
CA MET A 1 4.46 -7.89 4.77
C MET A 1 5.08 -8.77 3.69
N LEU A 2 6.07 -8.26 2.95
CA LEU A 2 6.79 -9.08 1.98
C LEU A 2 7.69 -10.05 2.75
N SER A 3 7.40 -11.35 2.68
CA SER A 3 8.36 -12.39 3.08
C SER A 3 9.47 -12.44 2.02
N GLY A 4 10.56 -11.75 2.31
CA GLY A 4 11.83 -11.86 1.61
C GLY A 4 12.99 -11.84 2.61
N ALA A 5 12.77 -12.36 3.82
CA ALA A 5 13.80 -12.50 4.82
C ALA A 5 14.43 -13.87 4.69
N ASP A 6 15.32 -14.00 3.70
CA ASP A 6 16.44 -14.94 3.72
C ASP A 6 17.59 -14.25 3.01
N ASP A 7 18.29 -13.39 3.76
CA ASP A 7 19.66 -12.97 3.49
C ASP A 7 20.29 -12.62 4.84
N ALA A 8 20.71 -13.67 5.54
CA ALA A 8 21.52 -13.57 6.74
C ALA A 8 22.95 -13.18 6.35
N ASN A 9 23.26 -11.88 6.27
CA ASN A 9 24.59 -11.33 6.57
C ASN A 9 24.56 -9.80 6.58
N GLY A 10 25.28 -9.15 7.49
CA GLY A 10 25.39 -7.69 7.63
C GLY A 10 26.16 -7.00 6.51
N GLY A 11 25.74 -7.16 5.25
CA GLY A 11 26.25 -6.46 4.07
C GLY A 11 25.10 -5.76 3.35
N ALA A 12 25.38 -4.61 2.74
CA ALA A 12 24.39 -3.78 2.05
C ALA A 12 23.36 -4.64 1.29
N ALA A 13 22.08 -4.52 1.66
CA ALA A 13 20.99 -5.28 1.07
C ALA A 13 21.14 -5.25 -0.46
N ALA A 14 21.19 -6.44 -1.07
CA ALA A 14 21.31 -6.57 -2.51
C ALA A 14 20.26 -5.65 -3.17
N PRO A 15 20.63 -4.89 -4.22
CA PRO A 15 19.71 -3.96 -4.83
C PRO A 15 18.43 -4.68 -5.22
N LEU A 16 17.29 -4.17 -4.75
CA LEU A 16 15.99 -4.71 -5.06
C LEU A 16 15.87 -4.89 -6.58
N ARG A 17 15.34 -6.03 -6.99
CA ARG A 17 14.98 -6.24 -8.39
C ARG A 17 13.94 -5.18 -8.80
N ARG A 18 13.96 -4.76 -10.07
CA ARG A 18 13.11 -3.65 -10.56
C ARG A 18 11.61 -3.90 -10.34
N ASP A 19 11.17 -5.15 -10.46
CA ASP A 19 9.80 -5.61 -10.20
C ASP A 19 9.40 -5.47 -8.71
N ALA A 20 10.34 -5.50 -7.77
CA ALA A 20 10.03 -5.27 -6.37
C ALA A 20 9.69 -3.80 -6.07
N LEU A 21 10.18 -2.86 -6.88
CA LEU A 21 9.96 -1.41 -6.67
C LEU A 21 8.49 -0.99 -6.85
N ILE A 22 7.71 -1.73 -7.63
CA ILE A 22 6.30 -1.40 -7.92
C ILE A 22 5.34 -1.95 -6.86
N TYR A 23 5.76 -2.93 -6.05
CA TYR A 23 4.85 -3.72 -5.22
C TYR A 23 4.07 -2.87 -4.23
N LYS A 24 4.76 -2.04 -3.43
CA LYS A 24 4.10 -1.24 -2.39
C LYS A 24 3.11 -0.26 -2.99
N TYR A 25 3.52 0.45 -4.03
CA TYR A 25 2.65 1.40 -4.73
C TYR A 25 1.39 0.69 -5.25
N TYR A 26 1.55 -0.45 -5.91
CA TYR A 26 0.42 -1.20 -6.45
C TYR A 26 -0.50 -1.73 -5.35
N TRP A 27 0.06 -2.37 -4.33
CA TRP A 27 -0.70 -2.90 -3.19
C TRP A 27 -1.50 -1.81 -2.47
N SER A 28 -0.88 -0.67 -2.17
CA SER A 28 -1.55 0.44 -1.47
C SER A 28 -2.73 1.01 -2.27
N ASN A 29 -2.59 1.16 -3.60
CA ASN A 29 -3.70 1.64 -4.43
C ASN A 29 -4.78 0.57 -4.59
N TRP A 30 -4.40 -0.68 -4.86
CA TRP A 30 -5.34 -1.79 -4.97
C TRP A 30 -6.16 -1.99 -3.68
N HIS A 31 -5.52 -1.96 -2.50
CA HIS A 31 -6.22 -2.16 -1.23
C HIS A 31 -7.15 -1.00 -0.90
N ARG A 32 -6.77 0.24 -1.24
CA ARG A 32 -7.64 1.42 -1.13
C ARG A 32 -8.88 1.26 -2.02
N ASP A 33 -8.69 0.84 -3.26
CA ASP A 33 -9.78 0.68 -4.23
C ASP A 33 -10.67 -0.52 -3.86
N LEU A 34 -10.11 -1.60 -3.32
CA LEU A 34 -10.86 -2.71 -2.72
C LEU A 34 -11.72 -2.24 -1.53
N GLY A 35 -11.16 -1.41 -0.66
CA GLY A 35 -11.90 -0.82 0.44
C GLY A 35 -13.08 0.01 -0.05
N GLN A 36 -12.88 0.83 -1.08
CA GLN A 36 -13.97 1.60 -1.70
C GLN A 36 -15.05 0.69 -2.29
N LEU A 37 -14.65 -0.33 -3.04
CA LEU A 37 -15.57 -1.32 -3.63
C LEU A 37 -16.39 -2.04 -2.56
N ALA A 38 -15.80 -2.34 -1.40
CA ALA A 38 -16.52 -2.94 -0.28
C ALA A 38 -17.66 -2.04 0.23
N MET A 39 -17.42 -0.72 0.34
CA MET A 39 -18.45 0.23 0.74
C MET A 39 -19.53 0.37 -0.33
N ASP A 40 -19.14 0.41 -1.60
CA ASP A 40 -20.07 0.51 -2.72
C ASP A 40 -21.00 -0.72 -2.79
N ALA A 41 -20.46 -1.92 -2.55
CA ALA A 41 -21.23 -3.16 -2.52
C ALA A 41 -22.21 -3.24 -1.34
N LEU A 42 -21.85 -2.66 -0.18
CA LEU A 42 -22.73 -2.57 1.00
C LEU A 42 -23.81 -1.49 0.84
N GLY A 43 -23.58 -0.50 -0.03
CA GLY A 43 -24.49 0.61 -0.26
C GLY A 43 -24.79 1.38 1.03
N PRO A 44 -26.06 1.79 1.28
CA PRO A 44 -26.41 2.57 2.47
C PRO A 44 -26.08 1.90 3.81
N ARG A 45 -26.05 0.56 3.86
CA ARG A 45 -25.70 -0.20 5.08
C ARG A 45 -24.27 0.07 5.53
N ALA A 46 -23.38 0.50 4.63
CA ALA A 46 -21.99 0.81 4.95
C ALA A 46 -21.85 1.92 6.00
N ASN A 47 -22.87 2.76 6.18
CA ASN A 47 -22.89 3.87 7.16
C ASN A 47 -23.47 3.48 8.53
N VAL A 48 -23.84 2.21 8.73
CA VAL A 48 -24.41 1.72 10.00
C VAL A 48 -23.36 0.88 10.72
N ILE A 49 -23.19 1.10 12.02
CA ILE A 49 -22.33 0.26 12.87
C ILE A 49 -23.22 -0.81 13.50
N ASP A 50 -22.93 -2.08 13.19
CA ASP A 50 -23.57 -3.24 13.80
C ASP A 50 -22.50 -4.25 14.22
N PRO A 51 -22.12 -4.28 15.52
CA PRO A 51 -21.09 -5.18 16.02
C PRO A 51 -21.45 -6.68 15.92
N ALA A 52 -22.73 -7.03 15.74
CA ALA A 52 -23.16 -8.40 15.57
C ALA A 52 -23.00 -8.90 14.12
N ASP A 53 -22.93 -7.99 13.15
CA ASP A 53 -22.67 -8.32 11.74
C ASP A 53 -21.15 -8.28 11.46
N GLU A 54 -20.49 -9.42 11.67
CA GLU A 54 -19.05 -9.56 11.49
C GLU A 54 -18.60 -9.25 10.05
N ARG A 55 -19.42 -9.59 9.04
CA ARG A 55 -19.09 -9.36 7.63
C ARG A 55 -19.15 -7.88 7.30
N LEU A 56 -20.19 -7.19 7.75
CA LEU A 56 -20.29 -5.74 7.63
C LEU A 56 -19.09 -5.05 8.30
N THR A 57 -18.82 -5.41 9.56
CA THR A 57 -17.71 -4.84 10.33
C THR A 57 -16.36 -5.10 9.66
N HIS A 58 -16.15 -6.28 9.09
CA HIS A 58 -14.92 -6.61 8.38
C HIS A 58 -14.71 -5.73 7.14
N LEU A 59 -15.74 -5.59 6.29
CA LEU A 59 -15.66 -4.78 5.07
C LEU A 59 -15.46 -3.29 5.36
N GLN A 60 -16.15 -2.76 6.38
CA GLN A 60 -15.92 -1.39 6.86
C GLN A 60 -14.48 -1.20 7.37
N ARG A 61 -13.92 -2.20 8.06
CA ARG A 61 -12.53 -2.17 8.54
C ARG A 61 -11.54 -2.13 7.38
N VAL A 62 -11.74 -2.92 6.32
CA VAL A 62 -10.91 -2.87 5.10
C VAL A 62 -10.89 -1.46 4.50
N PHE A 63 -12.06 -0.82 4.38
CA PHE A 63 -12.16 0.55 3.91
C PHE A 63 -11.39 1.55 4.78
N LEU A 64 -11.60 1.52 6.09
CA LEU A 64 -10.98 2.48 7.00
C LEU A 64 -9.45 2.33 7.07
N PHE A 65 -8.95 1.09 7.14
CA PHE A 65 -7.50 0.84 7.25
C PHE A 65 -6.75 1.15 5.96
N SER A 66 -7.30 0.77 4.81
CA SER A 66 -6.62 0.93 3.50
C SER A 66 -6.29 2.39 3.15
N ARG A 67 -6.93 3.38 3.77
CA ARG A 67 -6.61 4.81 3.56
C ARG A 67 -5.18 5.15 3.97
N ALA A 68 -4.70 4.53 5.05
CA ALA A 68 -3.37 4.79 5.57
C ALA A 68 -2.26 4.19 4.70
N ASP A 69 -2.54 3.11 3.94
CA ASP A 69 -1.54 2.37 3.14
C ASP A 69 -0.83 3.25 2.10
N THR A 70 -1.50 4.31 1.63
CA THR A 70 -0.93 5.27 0.67
C THR A 70 0.03 6.27 1.31
N ILE A 71 0.10 6.32 2.64
CA ILE A 71 0.81 7.35 3.42
C ILE A 71 1.95 6.74 4.23
N TYR A 72 1.68 5.72 5.05
CA TYR A 72 2.70 5.20 5.98
C TYR A 72 3.78 4.39 5.25
N ALA A 73 4.95 4.26 5.91
CA ALA A 73 6.12 3.55 5.39
C ALA A 73 6.56 4.04 3.99
N GLY A 74 6.44 5.35 3.77
CA GLY A 74 6.73 6.02 2.51
C GLY A 74 5.46 6.24 1.71
N THR A 75 5.10 7.50 1.51
CA THR A 75 3.90 7.86 0.74
C THR A 75 4.00 7.38 -0.71
N ASN A 76 2.89 7.29 -1.41
CA ASN A 76 2.89 6.88 -2.82
C ASN A 76 3.75 7.81 -3.70
N GLU A 77 3.83 9.10 -3.38
CA GLU A 77 4.68 10.08 -4.05
C GLU A 77 6.16 9.74 -3.87
N ILE A 78 6.57 9.40 -2.64
CA ILE A 78 7.94 8.94 -2.38
C ILE A 78 8.25 7.64 -3.12
N GLN A 79 7.29 6.71 -3.20
CA GLN A 79 7.47 5.49 -3.98
C GLN A 79 7.63 5.77 -5.49
N LEU A 80 6.87 6.73 -6.03
CA LEU A 80 7.01 7.17 -7.42
C LEU A 80 8.40 7.76 -7.69
N ASN A 81 8.92 8.57 -6.78
CA ASN A 81 10.29 9.09 -6.88
C ASN A 81 11.34 7.96 -6.85
N ILE A 82 11.16 6.97 -5.97
CA ILE A 82 12.05 5.80 -5.93
C ILE A 82 12.01 5.02 -7.24
N MET A 83 10.82 4.80 -7.82
CA MET A 83 10.66 4.14 -9.11
C MET A 83 11.32 4.94 -10.24
N ALA A 84 11.18 6.27 -10.25
CA ALA A 84 11.83 7.15 -11.22
C ALA A 84 13.36 7.11 -11.10
N GLU A 85 13.91 7.35 -9.90
CA GLU A 85 15.35 7.43 -9.67
C GLU A 85 16.04 6.06 -9.83
N ARG A 86 15.51 5.01 -9.19
CA ARG A 86 16.18 3.69 -9.13
C ARG A 86 15.73 2.74 -10.23
N GLY A 87 14.46 2.82 -10.63
CA GLY A 87 13.90 1.96 -11.67
C GLY A 87 14.23 2.48 -13.08
N LEU A 88 14.05 3.78 -13.29
CA LEU A 88 14.19 4.42 -14.60
C LEU A 88 15.50 5.21 -14.78
N GLY A 89 16.28 5.44 -13.72
CA GLY A 89 17.54 6.18 -13.80
C GLY A 89 17.36 7.69 -13.98
N MET A 90 16.20 8.24 -13.61
CA MET A 90 15.94 9.68 -13.69
C MET A 90 16.78 10.46 -12.66
N PRO A 91 17.07 11.74 -12.92
CA PRO A 91 17.72 12.61 -11.94
C PRO A 91 16.94 12.66 -10.62
N ARG A 92 17.66 12.85 -9.51
CA ARG A 92 17.05 12.92 -8.18
C ARG A 92 16.21 14.18 -8.01
N GLU A 93 15.12 14.07 -7.27
CA GLU A 93 14.32 15.24 -6.92
C GLU A 93 15.16 16.24 -6.09
N PRO A 94 15.14 17.54 -6.43
CA PRO A 94 15.81 18.57 -5.63
C PRO A 94 15.26 18.57 -4.20
N ARG A 95 16.16 18.53 -3.21
CA ARG A 95 15.78 18.66 -1.81
C ARG A 95 15.64 20.15 -1.47
N ALA A 96 14.46 20.55 -1.01
CA ALA A 96 14.21 21.89 -0.46
C ALA A 96 14.88 22.08 0.90
#